data_AF-A0A1T5MUN4-F1
#
_entry.id   AF-A0A1T5MUN4-F1
#
_cell.length_a   1.000
_cell.length_b   1.000
_cell.length_c   1.000
_cell.angle_alpha   90.00
_cell.angle_beta   90.00
_cell.angle_gamma   90.00
#
_symmetry.space_group_name_H-M   'P 1'
#
loop_
_entity.id
_entity.type
_entity.pdbx_description
1 polymer ?
#
loop_
_entity_poly.entity_id
_entity_poly.type
_entity_poly.pdbx_seq_one_letter_code
_entity_poly.pdbx_strand_id
1 'polypeptide(L)'
;MNLSFAEKEIIFDSYDELYKYEIGNGRVNYKYSDRVVIRELNPNTGNGYICGRFLEENEYNINSRGWIKIKNFNEKQIKNLLEEAMISFLLYL
;
A
#
# COMPACT_ATOMS: atom_id res chain seq x y z
N MET A 1 6.43 12.89 11.17
CA MET A 1 5.65 12.00 12.06
C MET A 1 5.13 10.84 11.23
N ASN A 2 5.00 9.66 11.85
CA ASN A 2 4.46 8.48 11.17
C ASN A 2 2.94 8.50 11.27
N LEU A 3 2.26 8.15 10.18
CA LEU A 3 0.79 8.04 10.17
C LEU A 3 0.33 6.78 10.92
N SER A 4 -0.71 6.95 11.72
CA SER A 4 -1.47 5.89 12.37
C SER A 4 -2.19 4.99 11.36
N PHE A 5 -2.76 3.90 11.86
CA PHE A 5 -3.61 3.02 11.08
C PHE A 5 -4.81 3.77 10.46
N ALA A 6 -5.57 4.49 11.29
CA ALA A 6 -6.76 5.20 10.85
C ALA A 6 -6.46 6.30 9.81
N GLU A 7 -5.36 7.05 9.97
CA GLU A 7 -4.94 8.04 8.97
C GLU A 7 -4.58 7.39 7.63
N LYS A 8 -3.94 6.22 7.65
CA LYS A 8 -3.64 5.46 6.42
C LYS A 8 -4.89 4.90 5.78
N GLU A 9 -5.84 4.39 6.57
CA GLU A 9 -7.13 3.96 6.04
C GLU A 9 -7.87 5.12 5.38
N ILE A 10 -7.89 6.32 5.96
CA ILE A 10 -8.50 7.51 5.34
C ILE A 10 -7.86 7.80 3.97
N ILE A 11 -6.54 7.68 3.85
CA ILE A 11 -5.83 7.87 2.57
C ILE A 11 -6.20 6.78 1.58
N PHE A 12 -6.27 5.51 1.99
CA PHE A 12 -6.57 4.41 1.06
C PHE A 12 -8.05 4.36 0.67
N ASP A 13 -8.94 4.65 1.61
CA ASP A 13 -10.39 4.69 1.40
C ASP A 13 -10.81 5.91 0.55
N SER A 14 -9.90 6.86 0.26
CA SER A 14 -10.16 7.95 -0.69
C SER A 14 -9.96 7.58 -2.17
N TYR A 15 -9.49 6.36 -2.46
CA TYR A 15 -9.34 5.85 -3.83
C TYR A 15 -10.50 4.90 -4.14
N ASP A 16 -11.47 5.36 -4.94
CA ASP A 16 -12.69 4.62 -5.28
C ASP A 16 -12.42 3.29 -6.02
N GLU A 17 -11.24 3.14 -6.63
CA GLU A 17 -10.88 1.91 -7.35
C GLU A 17 -10.33 0.80 -6.42
N LEU A 18 -10.09 1.12 -5.15
CA LEU A 18 -9.57 0.17 -4.18
C LEU A 18 -10.67 -0.58 -3.44
N TYR A 19 -10.56 -1.91 -3.43
CA TYR A 19 -11.41 -2.77 -2.63
C TYR A 19 -10.71 -3.24 -1.36
N LYS A 20 -11.23 -2.81 -0.20
CA LYS A 20 -10.75 -3.17 1.13
C LYS A 20 -11.36 -4.49 1.61
N TYR A 21 -10.55 -5.31 2.27
CA TYR A 21 -11.03 -6.52 2.95
C TYR A 21 -10.18 -6.89 4.18
N GLU A 22 -10.81 -7.46 5.20
CA GLU A 22 -10.13 -7.88 6.43
C GLU A 22 -9.45 -9.25 6.25
N ILE A 23 -8.28 -9.41 6.87
CA ILE A 23 -7.49 -10.66 6.89
C ILE A 23 -7.23 -11.16 8.33
N GLY A 24 -8.09 -10.75 9.26
CA GLY A 24 -8.08 -11.13 10.67
C GLY A 24 -7.22 -10.25 11.58
N ASN A 25 -7.57 -10.25 12.87
CA ASN A 25 -7.01 -9.37 13.91
C ASN A 25 -7.09 -7.87 13.54
N GLY A 26 -8.14 -7.47 12.82
CA GLY A 26 -8.33 -6.09 12.37
C GLY A 26 -7.32 -5.64 11.30
N ARG A 27 -6.49 -6.54 10.75
CA ARG A 27 -5.63 -6.21 9.62
C ARG A 27 -6.43 -6.17 8.34
N VAL A 28 -6.09 -5.24 7.47
CA VAL A 28 -6.75 -5.07 6.18
C VAL A 28 -5.77 -5.12 5.02
N ASN A 29 -6.29 -5.57 3.89
CA ASN A 29 -5.65 -5.50 2.58
C ASN A 29 -6.54 -4.66 1.64
N TYR A 30 -5.93 -4.15 0.57
CA TYR A 30 -6.63 -3.49 -0.51
C TYR A 30 -6.26 -4.12 -1.85
N LYS A 31 -7.25 -4.30 -2.72
CA LYS A 31 -7.08 -4.74 -4.11
C LYS A 31 -7.31 -3.60 -5.07
N TYR A 32 -6.54 -3.59 -6.16
CA TYR A 32 -6.78 -2.83 -7.37
C TYR A 32 -6.88 -3.81 -8.54
N SER A 33 -7.98 -3.80 -9.31
CA SER A 33 -8.21 -4.72 -10.43
C SER A 33 -7.89 -6.19 -10.09
N ASP A 34 -8.50 -6.71 -9.02
CA ASP A 34 -8.30 -8.06 -8.44
C ASP A 34 -6.92 -8.40 -7.87
N ARG A 35 -5.94 -7.50 -7.96
CA ARG A 35 -4.58 -7.70 -7.46
C ARG A 35 -4.39 -6.97 -6.13
N VAL A 36 -3.77 -7.63 -5.15
CA VAL A 36 -3.46 -7.00 -3.86
C VAL A 36 -2.36 -5.94 -4.06
N VAL A 37 -2.69 -4.67 -3.79
CA VAL A 37 -1.76 -3.54 -3.90
C VAL A 37 -1.27 -3.05 -2.54
N ILE A 38 -2.11 -3.14 -1.50
CA ILE A 38 -1.74 -2.87 -0.12
C ILE A 38 -2.01 -4.14 0.71
N ARG A 39 -1.06 -4.55 1.55
CA ARG A 39 -1.22 -5.72 2.43
C ARG A 39 -0.85 -5.46 3.88
N GLU A 40 -1.51 -6.23 4.76
CA GLU A 40 -1.20 -6.37 6.17
C GLU A 40 -1.14 -5.03 6.92
N LEU A 41 -2.00 -4.06 6.53
CA LEU A 41 -2.11 -2.82 7.28
C LEU A 41 -2.59 -3.16 8.70
N ASN A 42 -1.78 -2.83 9.69
CA ASN A 42 -1.89 -3.37 11.05
C ASN A 42 -2.35 -2.29 12.04
N PRO A 43 -3.50 -2.49 12.73
CA PRO A 43 -4.08 -1.50 13.62
C PRO A 43 -3.18 -1.15 14.82
N ASN A 44 -2.34 -2.08 15.27
CA ASN A 44 -1.49 -1.88 16.44
C ASN A 44 -0.20 -1.12 16.14
N THR A 45 0.26 -1.11 14.88
CA THR A 45 1.57 -0.54 14.51
C THR A 45 1.49 0.55 13.46
N GLY A 46 0.35 0.69 12.78
CA GLY A 46 0.20 1.52 11.58
C GLY A 46 1.06 1.06 10.40
N ASN A 47 1.79 -0.06 10.51
CA ASN A 47 2.58 -0.57 9.41
C ASN A 47 1.70 -1.32 8.40
N GLY A 48 2.11 -1.27 7.14
CA GLY A 48 1.60 -2.10 6.06
C GLY A 48 2.66 -2.19 4.97
N TYR A 49 2.26 -2.72 3.82
CA TYR A 49 3.14 -2.79 2.65
C TYR A 49 2.39 -2.40 1.38
N ILE A 50 3.07 -1.70 0.48
CA ILE A 50 2.60 -1.43 -0.88
C ILE A 50 3.41 -2.27 -1.87
N CYS A 51 2.76 -2.77 -2.92
CA CYS A 51 3.39 -3.55 -3.98
C CYS A 51 4.42 -2.70 -4.74
N GLY A 52 5.65 -3.20 -4.83
CA GLY A 52 6.73 -2.58 -5.61
C GLY A 52 7.22 -3.44 -6.78
N ARG A 53 6.57 -4.58 -7.08
CA ARG A 53 7.07 -5.59 -8.05
C ARG A 53 7.32 -5.07 -9.47
N PHE A 54 6.63 -4.01 -9.85
CA PHE A 54 6.66 -3.45 -11.20
C PHE A 54 7.23 -2.02 -11.21
N LEU A 55 7.79 -1.58 -10.08
CA LEU A 55 8.50 -0.31 -9.98
C LEU A 55 9.97 -0.53 -10.35
N GLU A 56 10.62 0.52 -10.86
CA GLU A 56 12.07 0.51 -11.04
C GLU A 56 12.77 0.46 -9.67
N GLU A 57 13.84 -0.34 -9.53
CA GLU A 57 14.47 -0.69 -8.25
C GLU A 57 15.17 0.49 -7.52
N ASN A 58 15.05 1.71 -8.02
CA ASN A 58 16.00 2.79 -7.74
C ASN A 58 15.51 3.75 -6.63
N GLU A 59 14.19 3.86 -6.40
CA GLU A 59 13.62 4.87 -5.51
C GLU A 59 13.14 4.33 -4.15
N TYR A 60 12.82 3.04 -4.08
CA TYR A 60 12.25 2.42 -2.88
C TYR A 60 13.05 1.19 -2.43
N ASN A 61 13.07 0.95 -1.13
CA ASN A 61 13.57 -0.31 -0.59
C ASN A 61 12.51 -1.41 -0.82
N ILE A 62 12.61 -2.07 -1.97
CA ILE A 62 11.76 -3.19 -2.35
C ILE A 62 12.39 -4.46 -1.78
N ASN A 63 11.66 -5.19 -0.94
CA ASN A 63 12.19 -6.46 -0.43
C ASN A 63 12.18 -7.55 -1.51
N SER A 64 12.83 -8.68 -1.25
CA SER A 64 12.91 -9.83 -2.18
C SER A 64 11.56 -10.43 -2.60
N ARG A 65 10.45 -10.06 -1.95
CA ARG A 65 9.09 -10.49 -2.30
C ARG A 65 8.34 -9.44 -3.13
N GLY A 66 8.96 -8.29 -3.40
CA GLY A 66 8.40 -7.19 -4.17
C GLY A 66 7.52 -6.24 -3.36
N TRP A 67 7.79 -6.08 -2.06
CA TRP A 67 6.97 -5.23 -1.17
C TRP A 67 7.79 -4.15 -0.50
N ILE A 68 7.19 -2.96 -0.38
CA ILE A 68 7.78 -1.79 0.26
C ILE A 68 7.08 -1.55 1.59
N LYS A 69 7.86 -1.44 2.67
CA LYS A 69 7.35 -1.22 4.03
C LYS A 69 7.03 0.26 4.24
N ILE A 70 5.79 0.58 4.60
CA ILE A 70 5.32 1.98 4.72
C ILE A 70 5.20 2.49 6.17
N LYS A 71 5.85 1.84 7.14
CA LYS A 71 5.78 2.22 8.57
C LYS A 71 6.07 3.70 8.81
N ASN A 72 7.11 4.22 8.15
CA ASN A 72 7.66 5.56 8.39
C ASN A 72 7.32 6.55 7.26
N PHE A 73 6.39 6.22 6.37
CA PHE A 73 6.02 7.10 5.27
C PHE A 73 5.03 8.15 5.75
N ASN A 74 5.18 9.37 5.25
CA ASN A 74 4.16 10.42 5.38
C ASN A 74 3.08 10.27 4.29
N GLU A 75 2.02 11.07 4.38
CA GLU A 75 0.88 11.01 3.45
C GLU A 75 1.30 11.14 1.98
N LYS A 76 2.13 12.14 1.66
CA LYS A 76 2.60 12.37 0.29
C LYS A 76 3.37 11.17 -0.26
N GLN A 77 4.26 10.59 0.55
CA GLN A 77 5.02 9.40 0.15
C GLN A 77 4.12 8.18 -0.05
N ILE A 78 3.07 8.03 0.76
CA ILE A 78 2.09 6.95 0.59
C ILE A 78 1.29 7.14 -0.70
N LYS A 79 0.77 8.34 -0.95
CA LYS A 79 -0.01 8.65 -2.15
C LYS A 79 0.80 8.42 -3.42
N ASN A 80 2.01 9.00 -3.49
CA ASN A 80 2.92 8.82 -4.62
C ASN A 80 3.20 7.33 -4.88
N LEU A 81 3.62 6.59 -3.85
CA LEU A 81 3.94 5.17 -4.00
C LEU A 81 2.72 4.33 -4.41
N LEU A 82 1.54 4.64 -3.87
CA LEU A 82 0.31 3.93 -4.22
C LEU A 82 -0.08 4.18 -5.67
N GLU A 83 -0.02 5.43 -6.13
CA GLU A 83 -0.31 5.82 -7.51
C GLU A 83 0.67 5.17 -8.48
N GLU A 84 1.97 5.23 -8.20
CA GLU A 84 3.00 4.55 -8.99
C GLU A 84 2.75 3.03 -9.04
N ALA A 85 2.39 2.40 -7.91
CA ALA A 85 2.06 0.99 -7.87
C ALA A 85 0.82 0.67 -8.73
N MET A 86 -0.24 1.46 -8.66
CA MET A 86 -1.45 1.27 -9.48
C MET A 86 -1.17 1.47 -10.97
N ILE A 87 -0.44 2.52 -11.35
CA ILE A 87 0.00 2.77 -12.73
C ILE A 87 0.84 1.59 -13.23
N SER A 88 1.75 1.09 -12.40
CA SER A 88 2.59 -0.06 -12.76
C SER A 88 1.76 -1.33 -12.99
N PHE A 89 0.59 -1.51 -12.37
CA PHE A 89 -0.29 -2.63 -12.73
C PHE A 89 -0.91 -2.47 -14.12
N LEU A 90 -1.31 -1.26 -14.50
CA LEU A 90 -1.92 -0.99 -15.81
C LEU A 90 -0.97 -1.25 -16.98
N LEU A 91 0.33 -1.03 -16.79
CA LEU A 91 1.35 -1.26 -17.82
C LEU A 91 1.64 -2.75 -18.09
N TYR A 92 1.21 -3.64 -17.19
CA TYR A 92 1.44 -5.08 -17.26
C TYR A 92 0.14 -5.90 -17.35
N LEU A 93 -0.98 -5.24 -17.68
CA LEU A 93 -2.24 -5.85 -18.12
C LEU A 93 -2.30 -5.91 -19.64
#